data_AF-A0ABD1L7A8-F1
#
_entry.id   AF-A0ABD1L7A8-F1
#
_cell.length_a   1.000
_cell.length_b   1.000
_cell.length_c   1.000
_cell.angle_alpha   90.00
_cell.angle_beta   90.00
_cell.angle_gamma   90.00
#
_symmetry.space_group_name_H-M   'P 1'
#
loop_
_entity.id
_entity.type
_entity.pdbx_description
1 polymer ?
#
loop_
_entity_poly.entity_id
_entity_poly.type
_entity_poly.pdbx_seq_one_letter_code
_entity_poly.pdbx_strand_id
1 'polypeptide(L)'
;MHASDEVYVALRQKWLHNGVSRRVHLSSSVWKDVAKLWSRIKDDTGWIIGEGYSINFWNDVWCMDQSISDFLGLPEGIRNSLQSSLSMFVKEGAWWIPGSLVQRIHDIVNSVSSIPIPSNGLLDTPVWKGCNSGVINLRQVKCYLQSPGPSPGWGKLIWNKMVPPTRSCLVWKLLWGRLPVDDMAMRVGVNLASQCSLCRRSVEFMDHLFFLCPVVLQV
;
A
#
# COMPACT_ATOMS: atom_id res chain seq x y z
N MET A 1 17.04 19.85 -29.22
CA MET A 1 16.78 18.51 -28.65
C MET A 1 17.90 18.17 -27.68
N HIS A 2 17.79 18.57 -26.41
CA HIS A 2 18.74 18.23 -25.34
C HIS A 2 17.92 17.97 -24.07
N ALA A 3 17.38 16.77 -23.93
CA ALA A 3 16.61 16.32 -22.76
C ALA A 3 17.42 15.36 -21.87
N SER A 4 18.70 15.12 -22.18
CA SER A 4 19.56 14.17 -21.48
C SER A 4 20.19 14.71 -20.21
N ASP A 5 20.46 16.01 -20.14
CA ASP A 5 21.38 16.54 -19.13
C ASP A 5 20.67 16.91 -17.82
N GLU A 6 19.43 17.40 -17.88
CA GLU A 6 18.66 17.74 -16.67
C GLU A 6 18.25 16.50 -15.87
N VAL A 7 17.86 15.43 -16.57
CA VAL A 7 17.52 14.14 -15.95
C VAL A 7 18.76 13.50 -15.35
N TYR A 8 19.90 13.56 -16.03
CA TYR A 8 21.18 13.06 -15.51
C TYR A 8 21.64 13.83 -14.27
N VAL A 9 21.54 15.17 -14.27
CA VAL A 9 21.89 16.02 -13.11
C VAL A 9 20.95 15.76 -11.93
N ALA A 10 19.64 15.62 -12.18
CA ALA A 10 18.65 15.30 -11.15
C ALA A 10 18.86 13.91 -10.54
N LEU A 11 19.23 12.90 -11.34
CA LEU A 11 19.57 11.57 -10.86
C LEU A 11 20.90 11.57 -10.09
N ARG A 12 21.91 12.31 -10.56
CA ARG A 12 23.21 12.43 -9.88
C ARG A 12 23.08 13.07 -8.51
N GLN A 13 22.37 14.18 -8.37
CA GLN A 13 22.17 14.82 -7.06
C GLN A 13 21.31 13.98 -6.09
N LYS A 14 20.42 13.14 -6.63
CA LYS A 14 19.52 12.30 -5.83
C LYS A 14 20.16 11.00 -5.35
N TRP A 15 21.12 10.44 -6.09
CA TRP A 15 21.67 9.10 -5.84
C TRP A 15 23.18 9.05 -5.57
N LEU A 16 23.92 10.14 -5.78
CA LEU A 16 25.38 10.22 -5.55
C LEU A 16 25.70 11.42 -4.64
N HIS A 17 26.30 11.16 -3.47
CA HIS A 17 26.87 12.22 -2.62
C HIS A 17 28.39 12.05 -2.59
N ASN A 18 29.15 13.09 -2.96
CA ASN A 18 30.61 13.05 -3.14
C ASN A 18 31.13 11.94 -4.07
N GLY A 19 30.37 11.59 -5.11
CA GLY A 19 30.82 10.62 -6.13
C GLY A 19 30.72 9.15 -5.73
N VAL A 20 30.13 8.83 -4.57
CA VAL A 20 29.93 7.44 -4.12
C VAL A 20 28.44 7.11 -4.07
N SER A 21 28.06 5.98 -4.69
CA SER A 21 26.68 5.47 -4.68
C SER A 21 26.35 4.89 -3.31
N ARG A 22 25.38 5.48 -2.61
CA ARG A 22 24.87 4.94 -1.35
C ARG A 22 24.02 3.70 -1.66
N ARG A 23 24.52 2.50 -1.32
CA ARG A 23 23.63 1.35 -1.03
C ARG A 23 22.99 1.58 0.34
N VAL A 24 22.00 2.45 0.41
CA VAL A 24 21.11 2.52 1.57
C VAL A 24 19.71 2.25 1.07
N HIS A 25 19.23 1.02 1.30
CA HIS A 25 17.82 0.68 1.21
C HIS A 25 17.05 1.43 2.31
N LEU A 26 16.88 2.74 2.13
CA LEU A 26 15.86 3.49 2.85
C LEU A 26 14.53 3.13 2.17
N SER A 27 13.87 2.12 2.76
CA SER A 27 12.46 1.75 2.56
C SER A 27 11.66 2.74 1.70
N SER A 28 11.33 2.32 0.47
CA SER A 28 10.48 3.10 -0.45
C SER A 28 9.23 3.58 0.29
N SER A 29 8.89 4.87 0.16
CA SER A 29 7.63 5.42 0.69
C SER A 29 6.43 4.63 0.17
N VAL A 30 6.51 4.16 -1.08
CA VAL A 30 5.52 3.26 -1.68
C VAL A 30 5.43 1.94 -0.92
N TRP A 31 6.57 1.32 -0.56
CA TRP A 31 6.57 0.07 0.22
C TRP A 31 6.03 0.25 1.64
N LYS A 32 6.22 1.43 2.27
CA LYS A 32 5.60 1.73 3.57
C LYS A 32 4.08 1.82 3.48
N ASP A 33 3.56 2.42 2.43
CA ASP A 33 2.12 2.53 2.23
C ASP A 33 1.50 1.21 1.77
N VAL A 34 2.21 0.43 0.94
CA VAL A 34 1.82 -0.94 0.59
C VAL A 34 1.84 -1.85 1.83
N ALA A 35 2.84 -1.73 2.71
CA ALA A 35 2.91 -2.51 3.95
C ALA A 35 1.74 -2.22 4.89
N LYS A 36 1.29 -0.98 5.01
CA LYS A 36 0.06 -0.63 5.77
C LYS A 36 -1.20 -1.28 5.18
N LEU A 37 -1.19 -1.57 3.88
CA LEU A 37 -2.30 -2.15 3.14
C LEU A 37 -2.14 -3.66 2.97
N TRP A 38 -1.04 -4.23 3.47
CA TRP A 38 -0.73 -5.65 3.34
C TRP A 38 -1.81 -6.52 3.98
N SER A 39 -2.38 -6.12 5.12
CA SER A 39 -3.49 -6.87 5.75
C SER A 39 -4.69 -7.05 4.80
N ARG A 40 -5.05 -6.00 4.04
CA ARG A 40 -6.16 -6.04 3.08
C ARG A 40 -5.82 -6.82 1.81
N ILE A 41 -4.56 -6.79 1.41
CA ILE A 41 -4.11 -7.49 0.19
C ILE A 41 -3.92 -8.97 0.47
N LYS A 42 -3.46 -9.32 1.69
CA LYS A 42 -3.17 -10.70 2.11
C LYS A 42 -4.39 -11.60 1.95
N ASP A 43 -5.57 -11.13 2.31
CA ASP A 43 -6.81 -11.89 2.22
C ASP A 43 -7.17 -12.27 0.77
N ASP A 44 -6.72 -11.47 -0.20
CA ASP A 44 -6.90 -11.74 -1.63
C ASP A 44 -5.69 -12.43 -2.27
N THR A 45 -4.64 -12.75 -1.52
CA THR A 45 -3.48 -13.46 -2.05
C THR A 45 -3.63 -14.98 -1.88
N GLY A 46 -3.14 -15.71 -2.85
CA GLY A 46 -2.98 -17.15 -2.79
C GLY A 46 -1.69 -17.57 -3.48
N TRP A 47 -1.50 -18.88 -3.61
CA TRP A 47 -0.28 -19.44 -4.19
C TRP A 47 -0.59 -20.40 -5.34
N ILE A 48 0.17 -20.27 -6.42
CA ILE A 48 0.36 -21.37 -7.37
C ILE A 48 1.51 -22.22 -6.82
N ILE A 49 1.22 -23.50 -6.64
CA ILE A 49 2.16 -24.47 -6.08
C ILE A 49 3.26 -24.74 -7.10
N GLY A 50 4.50 -24.59 -6.66
CA GLY A 50 5.73 -25.02 -7.33
C GLY A 50 6.34 -26.19 -6.57
N GLU A 51 7.60 -26.04 -6.16
CA GLU A 51 8.31 -26.97 -5.28
C GLU A 51 7.78 -26.99 -3.84
N GLY A 52 7.00 -25.99 -3.42
CA GLY A 52 6.36 -25.92 -2.12
C GLY A 52 7.27 -25.53 -0.96
N TYR A 53 8.49 -25.04 -1.21
CA TYR A 53 9.43 -24.60 -0.18
C TYR A 53 9.12 -23.21 0.40
N SER A 54 8.44 -22.37 -0.37
CA SER A 54 8.12 -20.99 0.01
C SER A 54 6.71 -20.85 0.59
N ILE A 55 5.93 -21.93 0.58
CA ILE A 55 4.53 -21.95 1.01
C ILE A 55 4.43 -22.58 2.39
N ASN A 56 3.85 -21.86 3.34
CA ASN A 56 3.49 -22.39 4.65
C ASN A 56 2.22 -23.24 4.52
N PHE A 57 2.30 -24.53 4.89
CA PHE A 57 1.18 -25.46 4.77
C PHE A 57 -0.08 -24.99 5.50
N TRP A 58 0.08 -24.33 6.65
CA TRP A 58 -1.00 -24.01 7.57
C TRP A 58 -1.59 -22.62 7.35
N ASN A 59 -0.73 -21.63 7.15
CA ASN A 59 -1.07 -20.21 7.24
C ASN A 59 -1.20 -19.51 5.90
N ASP A 60 -0.74 -20.13 4.80
CA ASP A 60 -0.91 -19.60 3.45
C ASP A 60 -2.14 -20.18 2.75
N VAL A 61 -2.67 -19.42 1.79
CA VAL A 61 -3.83 -19.81 0.99
C VAL A 61 -3.34 -20.50 -0.29
N TRP A 62 -3.31 -21.83 -0.31
CA TRP A 62 -2.78 -22.60 -1.44
C TRP A 62 -3.72 -23.71 -1.95
N CYS A 63 -4.70 -24.16 -1.15
CA CYS A 63 -5.64 -25.21 -1.55
C CYS A 63 -7.13 -24.81 -1.49
N MET A 64 -7.46 -23.67 -0.90
CA MET A 64 -8.84 -23.22 -0.65
C MET A 64 -8.96 -21.70 -0.78
N ASP A 65 -10.11 -21.16 -0.40
CA ASP A 65 -10.33 -19.71 -0.33
C ASP A 65 -9.67 -19.03 0.87
N GLN A 66 -9.34 -19.80 1.91
CA GLN A 66 -8.66 -19.34 3.13
C GLN A 66 -7.56 -20.33 3.56
N SER A 67 -6.76 -19.96 4.56
CA SER A 67 -5.70 -20.83 5.09
C SER A 67 -6.29 -22.02 5.87
N ILE A 68 -5.52 -23.09 6.04
CA ILE A 68 -5.96 -24.26 6.82
C ILE A 68 -6.15 -23.88 8.30
N SER A 69 -5.29 -23.01 8.83
CA SER A 69 -5.39 -22.55 10.22
C SER A 69 -6.60 -21.65 10.48
N ASP A 70 -7.03 -20.86 9.47
CA ASP A 70 -8.29 -20.13 9.48
C ASP A 70 -9.49 -21.07 9.42
N PHE A 71 -9.48 -22.04 8.51
CA PHE A 71 -10.54 -23.02 8.38
C PHE A 71 -10.77 -23.83 9.66
N LEU A 72 -9.69 -24.21 10.34
CA LEU A 72 -9.75 -24.94 11.61
C LEU A 72 -10.06 -24.05 12.83
N GLY A 73 -10.15 -22.73 12.65
CA GLY A 73 -10.39 -21.78 13.74
C GLY A 73 -9.28 -21.76 14.80
N LEU A 74 -8.03 -21.98 14.40
CA LEU A 74 -6.91 -22.06 15.34
C LEU A 74 -6.61 -20.69 15.97
N PRO A 75 -6.33 -20.59 17.28
CA PRO A 75 -5.93 -19.34 17.91
C PRO A 75 -4.53 -18.87 17.46
N GLU A 76 -4.29 -17.55 17.45
CA GLU A 76 -3.05 -16.93 16.95
C GLU A 76 -1.76 -17.50 17.57
N GLY A 77 -1.79 -17.83 18.87
CA GLY A 77 -0.64 -18.42 19.55
C GLY A 77 -0.19 -19.76 18.92
N ILE A 78 -1.14 -20.56 18.43
CA ILE A 78 -0.86 -21.82 17.74
C ILE A 78 -0.39 -21.54 16.30
N ARG A 79 -1.04 -20.60 15.59
CA ARG A 79 -0.68 -20.25 14.20
C ARG A 79 0.78 -19.83 14.06
N ASN A 80 1.28 -19.05 15.02
CA ASN A 80 2.66 -18.58 15.03
C ASN A 80 3.69 -19.72 15.15
N SER A 81 3.30 -20.83 15.78
CA SER A 81 4.16 -22.02 15.92
C SER A 81 4.15 -22.92 14.67
N LEU A 82 3.15 -22.79 13.80
CA LEU A 82 2.97 -23.64 12.63
C LEU A 82 3.75 -23.07 11.43
N GLN A 83 5.03 -23.41 11.34
CA GLN A 83 5.96 -22.91 10.30
C GLN A 83 6.37 -23.99 9.28
N SER A 84 5.65 -25.11 9.22
CA SER A 84 5.97 -26.20 8.31
C SER A 84 5.74 -25.81 6.85
N SER A 85 6.75 -26.09 6.03
CA SER A 85 6.71 -25.92 4.57
C SER A 85 5.78 -26.94 3.92
N LEU A 86 5.10 -26.54 2.83
CA LEU A 86 4.22 -27.40 2.04
C LEU A 86 4.95 -28.63 1.49
N SER A 87 6.22 -28.47 1.10
CA SER A 87 7.08 -29.57 0.61
C SER A 87 7.26 -30.72 1.59
N MET A 88 7.11 -30.50 2.91
CA MET A 88 7.18 -31.57 3.91
C MET A 88 5.99 -32.53 3.86
N PHE A 89 4.90 -32.10 3.23
CA PHE A 89 3.65 -32.86 3.06
C PHE A 89 3.53 -33.45 1.66
N VAL A 90 4.64 -33.54 0.93
CA VAL A 90 4.73 -34.20 -0.37
C VAL A 90 5.79 -35.30 -0.28
N LYS A 91 5.42 -36.54 -0.61
CA LYS A 91 6.33 -37.68 -0.67
C LYS A 91 6.11 -38.45 -1.97
N GLU A 92 7.20 -38.72 -2.70
CA GLU A 92 7.17 -39.52 -3.93
C GLU A 92 6.16 -39.02 -4.98
N GLY A 93 5.95 -37.70 -5.05
CA GLY A 93 4.99 -37.09 -5.98
C GLY A 93 3.53 -37.22 -5.56
N ALA A 94 3.26 -37.65 -4.32
CA ALA A 94 1.94 -37.72 -3.73
C ALA A 94 1.82 -36.87 -2.46
N TRP A 95 0.60 -36.38 -2.21
CA TRP A 95 0.28 -35.66 -0.98
C TRP A 95 0.31 -36.61 0.21
N TRP A 96 1.15 -36.28 1.19
CA TRP A 96 1.26 -37.00 2.46
C TRP A 96 0.61 -36.18 3.58
N ILE A 97 -0.70 -36.36 3.74
CA ILE A 97 -1.49 -35.67 4.78
C ILE A 97 -1.70 -36.64 5.97
N PRO A 98 -1.35 -36.22 7.20
CA PRO A 98 -1.64 -37.01 8.40
C PRO A 98 -3.12 -37.41 8.52
N GLY A 99 -3.40 -38.68 8.85
CA GLY A 99 -4.78 -39.20 8.92
C GLY A 99 -5.70 -38.46 9.91
N SER A 100 -5.13 -37.86 10.96
CA SER A 100 -5.87 -37.00 11.90
C SER A 100 -6.37 -35.70 11.27
N LEU A 101 -5.66 -35.16 10.26
CA LEU A 101 -6.11 -34.02 9.46
C LEU A 101 -7.14 -34.46 8.43
N VAL A 102 -6.96 -35.63 7.82
CA VAL A 102 -7.92 -36.20 6.85
C VAL A 102 -9.31 -36.35 7.48
N GLN A 103 -9.40 -36.87 8.70
CA GLN A 103 -10.68 -37.01 9.42
C GLN A 103 -11.35 -35.69 9.78
N ARG A 104 -10.55 -34.66 10.08
CA ARG A 104 -11.07 -33.32 10.41
C ARG A 104 -11.42 -32.51 9.17
N ILE A 105 -10.89 -32.88 8.00
CA ILE A 105 -10.96 -32.05 6.82
C ILE A 105 -11.12 -32.86 5.52
N HIS A 106 -12.24 -33.59 5.45
CA HIS A 106 -12.64 -34.34 4.26
C HIS A 106 -12.68 -33.49 2.99
N ASP A 107 -13.11 -32.23 3.09
CA ASP A 107 -13.18 -31.31 1.95
C ASP A 107 -11.79 -30.91 1.42
N ILE A 108 -10.80 -30.73 2.32
CA ILE A 108 -9.41 -30.44 1.92
C ILE A 108 -8.80 -31.62 1.18
N VAL A 109 -9.06 -32.86 1.60
CA VAL A 109 -8.44 -34.02 0.93
C VAL A 109 -8.90 -34.10 -0.52
N ASN A 110 -10.19 -33.88 -0.78
CA ASN A 110 -10.71 -33.84 -2.15
C ASN A 110 -10.11 -32.68 -2.96
N SER A 111 -10.01 -31.49 -2.36
CA SER A 111 -9.41 -30.33 -3.02
C SER A 111 -7.91 -30.52 -3.27
N VAL A 112 -7.15 -31.02 -2.29
CA VAL A 112 -5.69 -31.21 -2.38
C VAL A 112 -5.32 -32.34 -3.33
N SER A 113 -6.05 -33.46 -3.29
CA SER A 113 -5.86 -34.54 -4.26
C SER A 113 -6.12 -34.12 -5.71
N SER A 114 -6.91 -33.07 -5.93
CA SER A 114 -7.13 -32.50 -7.28
C SER A 114 -6.01 -31.57 -7.75
N ILE A 115 -5.11 -31.14 -6.85
CA ILE A 115 -4.02 -30.21 -7.19
C ILE A 115 -2.82 -31.00 -7.71
N PRO A 116 -2.41 -30.80 -8.98
CA PRO A 116 -1.24 -31.46 -9.53
C PRO A 116 0.02 -30.95 -8.82
N ILE A 117 0.84 -31.86 -8.34
CA ILE A 117 2.16 -31.54 -7.76
C ILE A 117 3.13 -31.33 -8.93
N PRO A 118 3.65 -30.10 -9.14
CA PRO A 118 4.57 -29.85 -10.23
C PRO A 118 5.95 -30.45 -9.89
N SER A 119 6.31 -31.53 -10.57
CA SER A 119 7.58 -32.25 -10.41
C SER A 119 8.78 -31.62 -11.14
N ASN A 120 8.61 -30.42 -11.72
CA ASN A 120 9.46 -29.92 -12.79
C ASN A 120 10.43 -28.79 -12.35
N GLY A 121 10.66 -28.62 -11.04
CA GLY A 121 11.51 -27.54 -10.52
C GLY A 121 10.91 -26.14 -10.69
N LEU A 122 9.58 -26.03 -10.71
CA LEU A 122 8.89 -24.75 -10.82
C LEU A 122 8.90 -24.05 -9.46
N LEU A 123 9.19 -22.75 -9.45
CA LEU A 123 9.18 -21.96 -8.22
C LEU A 123 7.74 -21.61 -7.79
N ASP A 124 7.51 -21.61 -6.48
CA ASP A 124 6.26 -21.16 -5.88
C ASP A 124 5.97 -19.71 -6.29
N THR A 125 4.76 -19.47 -6.81
CA THR A 125 4.41 -18.15 -7.34
C THR A 125 3.22 -17.56 -6.57
N PRO A 126 3.38 -16.40 -5.92
CA PRO A 126 2.26 -15.72 -5.27
C PRO A 126 1.32 -15.17 -6.35
N VAL A 127 0.04 -15.43 -6.16
CA VAL A 127 -1.04 -14.98 -7.04
C VAL A 127 -1.98 -14.09 -6.26
N TRP A 128 -2.54 -13.10 -6.94
CA TRP A 128 -3.54 -12.24 -6.36
C TRP A 128 -4.89 -12.44 -7.02
N LYS A 129 -5.86 -12.91 -6.22
CA LYS A 129 -7.24 -13.20 -6.62
C LYS A 129 -8.00 -11.93 -7.00
N GLY A 130 -7.54 -10.76 -6.54
CA GLY A 130 -8.14 -9.45 -6.86
C GLY A 130 -7.93 -8.98 -8.30
N CYS A 131 -7.21 -9.72 -9.16
CA CYS A 131 -7.00 -9.35 -10.55
C CYS A 131 -7.00 -10.54 -11.52
N ASN A 132 -7.73 -10.42 -12.64
CA ASN A 132 -7.86 -11.47 -13.67
C ASN A 132 -6.52 -11.95 -14.28
N SER A 133 -5.43 -11.19 -14.14
CA SER A 133 -4.12 -11.58 -14.66
C SER A 133 -3.29 -12.43 -13.69
N GLY A 134 -3.67 -12.55 -12.41
CA GLY A 134 -2.93 -13.29 -11.38
C GLY A 134 -1.57 -12.72 -10.96
N VAL A 135 -0.94 -11.88 -11.79
CA VAL A 135 0.34 -11.22 -11.50
C VAL A 135 0.17 -10.08 -10.49
N ILE A 136 1.06 -10.00 -9.50
CA ILE A 136 1.16 -8.87 -8.58
C ILE A 136 2.04 -7.80 -9.21
N ASN A 137 1.44 -6.72 -9.71
CA ASN A 137 2.18 -5.49 -10.02
C ASN A 137 1.68 -4.30 -9.20
N LEU A 138 2.59 -3.37 -8.88
CA LEU A 138 2.29 -2.18 -8.08
C LEU A 138 1.16 -1.33 -8.66
N ARG A 139 0.97 -1.35 -9.98
CA ARG A 139 -0.08 -0.59 -10.66
C ARG A 139 -1.47 -1.17 -10.35
N GLN A 140 -1.61 -2.50 -10.41
CA GLN A 140 -2.87 -3.19 -10.10
C GLN A 140 -3.20 -3.09 -8.62
N VAL A 141 -2.20 -3.26 -7.74
CA VAL A 141 -2.33 -3.03 -6.30
C VAL A 141 -2.86 -1.62 -6.03
N LYS A 142 -2.26 -0.60 -6.67
CA LYS A 142 -2.75 0.77 -6.58
C LYS A 142 -4.19 0.93 -7.07
N CYS A 143 -4.57 0.34 -8.21
CA CYS A 143 -5.94 0.43 -8.73
C CYS A 143 -6.97 -0.22 -7.81
N TYR A 144 -6.69 -1.39 -7.25
CA TYR A 144 -7.56 -2.07 -6.30
C TYR A 144 -7.76 -1.28 -5.00
N LEU A 145 -6.65 -0.76 -4.45
CA LEU A 145 -6.66 0.07 -3.25
C LEU A 145 -7.34 1.44 -3.48
N GLN A 146 -7.34 1.90 -4.73
CA GLN A 146 -8.06 3.09 -5.18
C GLN A 146 -9.55 2.82 -5.46
N SER A 147 -10.10 1.66 -5.05
CA SER A 147 -11.55 1.46 -4.98
C SER A 147 -12.18 2.75 -4.47
N PRO A 148 -12.99 3.43 -5.30
CA PRO A 148 -13.33 4.83 -5.08
C PRO A 148 -14.17 4.89 -3.82
N GLY A 149 -13.53 5.24 -2.70
CA GLY A 149 -14.26 5.79 -1.57
C GLY A 149 -15.12 6.93 -2.11
N PRO A 150 -16.33 7.14 -1.55
CA PRO A 150 -17.24 8.15 -2.07
C PRO A 150 -16.49 9.47 -2.16
N SER A 151 -16.19 9.90 -3.39
CA SER A 151 -15.53 11.18 -3.60
C SER A 151 -16.45 12.20 -2.97
N PRO A 152 -15.98 13.01 -2.01
CA PRO A 152 -16.85 14.03 -1.45
C PRO A 152 -17.41 14.86 -2.60
N GLY A 153 -18.70 15.19 -2.57
CA GLY A 153 -19.37 15.89 -3.69
C GLY A 153 -18.65 17.17 -4.12
N TRP A 154 -17.96 17.82 -3.18
CA TRP A 154 -17.12 18.99 -3.41
C TRP A 154 -15.80 18.72 -4.14
N GLY A 155 -15.29 17.48 -4.15
CA GLY A 155 -14.04 17.12 -4.82
C GLY A 155 -14.09 17.35 -6.33
N LYS A 156 -15.26 17.11 -6.96
CA LYS A 156 -15.48 17.39 -8.38
C LYS A 156 -15.45 18.88 -8.71
N LEU A 157 -15.80 19.75 -7.75
CA LEU A 157 -15.73 21.21 -7.91
C LEU A 157 -14.27 21.68 -7.92
N ILE A 158 -13.44 21.13 -7.04
CA ILE A 158 -12.02 21.52 -6.91
C ILE A 158 -11.18 20.97 -8.06
N TRP A 159 -11.40 19.71 -8.44
CA TRP A 159 -10.59 19.01 -9.45
C TRP A 159 -11.19 19.03 -10.86
N ASN A 160 -11.99 20.06 -11.16
CA ASN A 160 -12.58 20.28 -12.48
C ASN A 160 -11.48 20.69 -13.50
N LYS A 161 -11.54 20.17 -14.73
CA LYS A 161 -10.63 20.50 -15.83
C LYS A 161 -10.58 22.00 -16.16
N MET A 162 -11.65 22.74 -15.88
CA MET A 162 -11.71 24.19 -16.10
C MET A 162 -10.97 25.00 -15.02
N VAL A 163 -10.66 24.39 -13.87
CA VAL A 163 -9.93 25.04 -12.79
C VAL A 163 -8.42 24.77 -12.97
N PRO A 164 -7.58 25.82 -13.03
CA PRO A 164 -6.14 25.62 -13.10
C PRO A 164 -5.62 24.79 -11.92
N PRO A 165 -4.71 23.82 -12.13
CA PRO A 165 -4.21 22.95 -11.06
C PRO A 165 -3.62 23.72 -9.86
N THR A 166 -3.06 24.90 -10.10
CA THR A 166 -2.55 25.79 -9.04
C THR A 166 -3.65 26.26 -8.09
N ARG A 167 -4.85 26.57 -8.61
CA ARG A 167 -6.01 26.97 -7.81
C ARG A 167 -6.63 25.78 -7.09
N SER A 168 -6.74 24.62 -7.75
CA SER A 168 -7.21 23.38 -7.12
C SER A 168 -6.34 22.98 -5.94
N CYS A 169 -5.01 23.03 -6.12
CA CYS A 169 -4.05 22.76 -5.06
C CYS A 169 -4.15 23.76 -3.89
N LEU A 170 -4.37 25.05 -4.18
CA LEU A 170 -4.55 26.08 -3.15
C LEU A 170 -5.79 25.79 -2.30
N VAL A 171 -6.95 25.57 -2.94
CA VAL A 171 -8.21 25.28 -2.24
C VAL A 171 -8.13 23.97 -1.47
N TRP A 172 -7.49 22.94 -2.04
CA TRP A 172 -7.24 21.69 -1.33
C TRP A 172 -6.39 21.91 -0.07
N LYS A 173 -5.29 22.67 -0.16
CA LYS A 173 -4.46 23.00 1.01
C LYS A 173 -5.23 23.83 2.04
N LEU A 174 -6.09 24.75 1.59
CA LEU A 174 -6.96 25.55 2.46
C LEU A 174 -7.90 24.66 3.27
N LEU A 175 -8.66 23.77 2.61
CA LEU A 175 -9.61 22.87 3.26
C LEU A 175 -8.97 21.95 4.30
N TRP A 176 -7.73 21.53 4.07
CA TRP A 176 -7.00 20.66 4.99
C TRP A 176 -6.16 21.40 6.03
N GLY A 177 -6.21 22.74 6.06
CA GLY A 177 -5.42 23.54 6.99
C GLY A 177 -3.91 23.44 6.78
N ARG A 178 -3.47 23.24 5.53
CA ARG A 178 -2.07 22.99 5.14
C ARG A 178 -1.42 24.16 4.41
N LEU A 179 -2.00 25.36 4.50
CA LEU A 179 -1.37 26.57 3.96
C LEU A 179 -0.27 27.05 4.91
N PRO A 180 0.85 27.55 4.36
CA PRO A 180 1.94 28.09 5.16
C PRO A 180 1.58 29.51 5.64
N VAL A 181 0.68 29.59 6.63
CA VAL A 181 0.38 30.83 7.36
C VAL A 181 1.13 30.83 8.70
N ASP A 182 1.38 32.01 9.26
CA ASP A 182 2.08 32.17 10.53
C ASP A 182 1.51 31.29 11.65
N ASP A 183 0.18 31.17 11.76
CA ASP A 183 -0.48 30.31 12.75
C ASP A 183 0.02 28.85 12.69
N MET A 184 0.29 28.32 11.50
CA MET A 184 0.82 26.97 11.33
C MET A 184 2.27 26.87 11.84
N ALA A 185 3.09 27.90 11.62
CA ALA A 185 4.46 27.94 12.12
C ALA A 185 4.50 28.09 13.66
N MET A 186 3.63 28.93 14.22
CA MET A 186 3.49 29.11 15.67
C MET A 186 3.05 27.82 16.39
N ARG A 187 2.14 27.03 15.80
CA ARG A 187 1.73 25.72 16.34
C ARG A 187 2.87 24.70 16.45
N VAL A 188 3.94 24.86 15.66
CA VAL A 188 5.13 23.99 15.69
C VAL A 188 6.25 24.60 16.54
N GLY A 189 5.96 25.68 17.28
CA GLY A 189 6.88 26.30 18.24
C GLY A 189 7.78 27.39 17.64
N VAL A 190 7.52 27.86 16.43
CA VAL A 190 8.24 29.00 15.85
C VAL A 190 7.69 30.30 16.46
N ASN A 191 8.52 31.05 17.18
CA ASN A 191 8.13 32.34 17.75
C ASN A 191 8.18 33.43 16.66
N LEU A 192 7.02 33.90 16.23
CA LEU A 192 6.85 34.89 15.17
C LEU A 192 5.93 36.01 15.67
N ALA A 193 6.26 37.26 15.34
CA ALA A 193 5.33 38.37 15.50
C ALA A 193 4.31 38.32 14.35
N SER A 194 3.25 37.52 14.52
CA SER A 194 2.29 37.30 13.43
C SER A 194 1.44 38.54 13.15
N GLN A 195 1.41 38.94 11.89
CA GLN A 195 0.61 40.06 11.41
C GLN A 195 0.21 39.79 9.96
N CYS A 196 -1.07 39.96 9.65
CA CYS A 196 -1.60 39.78 8.31
C CYS A 196 -0.90 40.68 7.31
N SER A 197 -0.30 40.04 6.30
CA SER A 197 0.43 40.72 5.23
C SER A 197 -0.43 41.69 4.39
N LEU A 198 -1.75 41.50 4.38
CA LEU A 198 -2.69 42.30 3.58
C LEU A 198 -3.17 43.55 4.35
N CYS A 199 -3.82 43.36 5.50
CA CYS A 199 -4.42 44.48 6.24
C CYS A 199 -3.51 45.12 7.27
N ARG A 200 -2.44 44.41 7.70
CA ARG A 200 -1.51 44.80 8.77
C ARG A 200 -2.19 45.17 10.11
N ARG A 201 -3.41 44.69 10.36
CA ARG A 201 -4.21 45.07 11.56
C ARG A 201 -4.48 43.92 12.52
N SER A 202 -4.41 42.69 12.05
CA SER A 202 -4.73 41.48 12.81
C SER A 202 -3.72 40.38 12.54
N VAL A 203 -3.73 39.35 13.38
CA VAL A 203 -2.89 38.15 13.26
C VAL A 203 -3.14 37.42 11.94
N GLU A 204 -2.09 36.83 11.35
CA GLU A 204 -2.21 36.05 10.13
C GLU A 204 -2.63 34.61 10.43
N PHE A 205 -3.85 34.27 10.06
CA PHE A 205 -4.37 32.90 10.06
C PHE A 205 -5.30 32.71 8.87
N MET A 206 -5.60 31.45 8.51
CA MET A 206 -6.29 31.13 7.26
C MET A 206 -7.63 31.85 7.11
N ASP A 207 -8.50 31.78 8.13
CA ASP A 207 -9.82 32.40 8.01
C ASP A 207 -9.73 33.91 7.88
N HIS A 208 -8.75 34.53 8.56
CA HIS A 208 -8.49 35.95 8.34
C HIS A 208 -8.05 36.22 6.91
N LEU A 209 -7.06 35.49 6.39
CA LEU A 209 -6.51 35.73 5.05
C LEU A 209 -7.56 35.56 3.93
N PHE A 210 -8.52 34.63 4.08
CA PHE A 210 -9.47 34.30 3.01
C PHE A 210 -10.90 34.80 3.23
N PHE A 211 -11.35 35.02 4.46
CA PHE A 211 -12.77 35.30 4.75
C PHE A 211 -13.02 36.53 5.62
N LEU A 212 -12.06 36.96 6.45
CA LEU A 212 -12.28 38.06 7.41
C LEU A 212 -11.43 39.31 7.12
N CYS A 213 -10.45 39.22 6.22
CA CYS A 213 -9.57 40.35 5.91
C CYS A 213 -10.37 41.48 5.24
N PRO A 214 -10.36 42.71 5.79
CA PRO A 214 -11.07 43.83 5.18
C PRO A 214 -10.66 44.11 3.72
N VAL A 215 -9.41 43.83 3.37
CA VAL A 215 -8.89 43.98 2.00
C VAL A 215 -9.50 42.96 1.06
N VAL A 216 -9.72 41.72 1.53
CA VAL A 216 -10.31 40.63 0.72
C VAL A 216 -11.81 40.79 0.60
N LEU A 217 -12.47 41.31 1.64
CA LEU A 217 -13.91 41.60 1.63
C LEU A 217 -14.31 42.76 0.69
N GLN A 218 -13.34 43.50 0.16
CA GLN A 218 -13.55 44.62 -0.76
C GLN A 218 -13.38 44.23 -2.24
N VAL A 219 -13.06 42.96 -2.53
CA VAL A 219 -12.87 42.40 -3.88
C VAL A 219 -14.09 41.57 -4.28
#